data_AF-A0AAU2XQG9-F1
#
_entry.id   AF-A0AAU2XQG9-F1
#
_cell.length_a   1.000
_cell.length_b   1.000
_cell.length_c   1.000
_cell.angle_alpha   90.00
_cell.angle_beta   90.00
_cell.angle_gamma   90.00
#
_symmetry.space_group_name_H-M   'P 1'
#
loop_
_entity.id
_entity.type
_entity.pdbx_description
1 polymer ?
#
loop_
_entity_poly.entity_id
_entity_poly.type
_entity_poly.pdbx_seq_one_letter_code
_entity_poly.pdbx_strand_id
1 'polypeptide(L)'
;MSRAAARVLLRRVLLTGSAGAAALLALGACTRLAYTSGGSVYLLELATGKRQLISVDRGGGRNDLPAGHPSVNADGTVVAFESASPDLVEGDTNGVSDVFLRTVQ
;
A
#
# COMPACT_ATOMS: atom_id res chain seq x y z
N MET A 1 7.11 18.93 -28.79
CA MET A 1 7.25 18.67 -27.34
C MET A 1 6.43 17.43 -27.01
N SER A 2 7.08 16.26 -26.94
CA SER A 2 6.43 14.96 -26.81
C SER A 2 6.17 14.64 -25.33
N ARG A 3 4.90 14.49 -24.94
CA ARG A 3 4.53 13.98 -23.61
C ARG A 3 4.54 12.45 -23.66
N ALA A 4 5.55 11.86 -23.04
CA ALA A 4 5.64 10.43 -22.82
C ALA A 4 4.50 10.00 -21.87
N ALA A 5 3.61 9.14 -22.36
CA ALA A 5 2.60 8.48 -21.55
C ALA A 5 3.28 7.46 -20.63
N ALA A 6 3.31 7.74 -19.32
CA ALA A 6 3.75 6.78 -18.30
C ALA A 6 2.73 5.64 -18.24
N ARG A 7 3.08 4.52 -18.87
CA ARG A 7 2.30 3.29 -18.89
C ARG A 7 2.46 2.60 -17.54
N VAL A 8 1.54 2.85 -16.61
CA VAL A 8 1.46 2.13 -15.33
C VAL A 8 1.18 0.66 -15.63
N LEU A 9 2.23 -0.18 -15.62
CA LEU A 9 2.10 -1.63 -15.74
C LEU A 9 1.53 -2.17 -14.43
N LEU A 10 0.19 -2.17 -14.32
CA LEU A 10 -0.51 -2.90 -13.28
C LEU A 10 -0.28 -4.40 -13.54
N ARG A 11 0.66 -5.04 -12.83
CA ARG A 11 0.73 -6.51 -12.78
C ARG A 11 -0.49 -7.00 -12.01
N ARG A 12 -1.57 -7.26 -12.74
CA ARG A 12 -2.81 -7.84 -12.22
C ARG A 12 -2.53 -9.28 -11.79
N VAL A 13 -2.14 -9.47 -10.53
CA VAL A 13 -2.12 -10.81 -9.91
C VAL A 13 -3.57 -11.15 -9.56
N LEU A 14 -4.23 -11.88 -10.45
CA LEU A 14 -5.54 -12.48 -10.20
C LEU A 14 -5.35 -13.61 -9.18
N LEU A 15 -5.54 -13.30 -7.90
CA LEU A 15 -5.77 -14.31 -6.86
C LEU A 15 -7.25 -14.70 -6.90
N THR A 16 -7.67 -15.46 -7.91
CA THR A 16 -8.94 -16.20 -7.83
C THR A 16 -8.67 -17.46 -7.04
N GLY A 17 -9.19 -17.50 -5.82
CA GLY A 17 -9.02 -18.63 -4.92
C GLY A 17 -9.55 -19.94 -5.52
N SER A 18 -8.74 -20.98 -5.45
CA SER A 18 -9.03 -22.19 -4.70
C SER A 18 -7.82 -23.11 -4.83
N ALA A 19 -7.22 -23.45 -3.69
CA ALA A 19 -6.32 -24.58 -3.43
C ALA A 19 -5.44 -25.10 -4.59
N GLY A 20 -4.13 -24.87 -4.51
CA GLY A 20 -3.16 -25.65 -5.29
C GLY A 20 -1.90 -24.88 -5.63
N ALA A 21 -0.82 -25.20 -4.90
CA ALA A 21 0.58 -24.90 -5.14
C ALA A 21 0.94 -24.04 -6.38
N ALA A 22 1.55 -22.87 -6.13
CA ALA A 22 2.44 -22.22 -7.10
C ALA A 22 3.63 -21.62 -6.34
N ALA A 23 4.66 -22.46 -6.12
CA ALA A 23 5.99 -21.98 -5.78
C ALA A 23 6.59 -21.34 -7.04
N LEU A 24 6.65 -20.01 -7.09
CA LEU A 24 7.48 -19.30 -8.05
C LEU A 24 8.76 -18.88 -7.32
N LEU A 25 9.86 -19.57 -7.63
CA LEU A 25 11.22 -19.19 -7.25
C LEU A 25 11.55 -17.82 -7.87
N ALA A 26 11.14 -16.74 -7.22
CA ALA A 26 11.65 -15.41 -7.50
C ALA A 26 12.93 -15.19 -6.68
N LEU A 27 14.01 -15.85 -7.09
CA LEU A 27 15.36 -15.50 -6.63
C LEU A 27 15.65 -14.07 -7.10
N GLY A 28 15.36 -13.08 -6.24
CA GLY A 28 15.83 -11.70 -6.42
C GLY A 28 14.78 -10.58 -6.45
N ALA A 29 13.49 -10.85 -6.28
CA ALA A 29 12.49 -9.78 -6.19
C ALA A 29 11.58 -9.97 -4.98
N CYS A 30 11.84 -9.22 -3.90
CA CYS A 30 10.89 -9.07 -2.79
C CYS A 30 9.59 -8.48 -3.33
N THR A 31 8.68 -9.34 -3.76
CA THR A 31 7.44 -8.92 -4.38
C THR A 31 6.51 -8.48 -3.24
N ARG A 32 6.37 -7.16 -3.02
CA ARG A 32 5.49 -6.59 -1.99
C ARG A 32 4.16 -6.16 -2.62
N LEU A 33 3.06 -6.36 -1.90
CA LEU A 33 1.71 -5.99 -2.33
C LEU A 33 1.08 -5.04 -1.31
N ALA A 34 0.68 -3.85 -1.76
CA ALA A 34 -0.13 -2.95 -0.94
C ALA A 34 -1.62 -3.20 -1.19
N TYR A 35 -2.41 -3.28 -0.11
CA TYR A 35 -3.83 -3.59 -0.18
C TYR A 35 -4.59 -2.99 0.99
N THR A 36 -5.91 -2.84 0.83
CA THR A 36 -6.81 -2.29 1.86
C THR A 36 -7.57 -3.41 2.56
N SER A 37 -7.70 -3.33 3.88
CA SER A 37 -8.49 -4.28 4.69
C SER A 37 -9.07 -3.56 5.90
N GLY A 38 -10.39 -3.63 6.08
CA GLY A 38 -11.07 -3.06 7.26
C GLY A 38 -10.82 -1.57 7.47
N GLY A 39 -10.71 -0.80 6.39
CA GLY A 39 -10.42 0.64 6.43
C GLY A 39 -8.95 1.01 6.68
N SER A 40 -8.04 0.05 6.62
CA SER A 40 -6.61 0.31 6.82
C SER A 40 -5.79 -0.21 5.64
N VAL A 41 -4.66 0.44 5.36
CA VAL A 41 -3.73 0.05 4.30
C VAL A 41 -2.62 -0.82 4.88
N TYR A 42 -2.39 -1.95 4.24
CA TYR A 42 -1.37 -2.92 4.62
C TYR A 42 -0.41 -3.16 3.47
N LEU A 43 0.82 -3.52 3.84
CA LEU A 43 1.83 -4.05 2.94
C LEU A 43 2.08 -5.52 3.28
N LEU A 44 1.93 -6.39 2.29
CA LEU A 44 2.23 -7.81 2.38
C LEU A 44 3.56 -8.09 1.69
N GLU A 45 4.48 -8.70 2.42
CA GLU A 45 5.67 -9.33 1.84
C GLU A 45 5.30 -10.73 1.35
N LEU A 46 5.25 -10.94 0.03
CA LEU A 46 4.76 -12.21 -0.53
C LEU A 46 5.71 -13.38 -0.26
N ALA A 47 7.00 -13.10 -0.06
CA ALA A 47 8.00 -14.14 0.22
C ALA A 47 7.84 -14.76 1.62
N THR A 48 7.48 -13.95 2.62
CA THR A 48 7.39 -14.37 4.03
C THR A 48 5.96 -14.45 4.54
N GLY A 49 4.99 -13.84 3.83
CA GLY A 49 3.63 -13.63 4.31
C GLY A 49 3.51 -12.54 5.38
N LYS A 50 4.59 -11.80 5.69
CA LYS A 50 4.57 -10.76 6.72
C LYS A 50 3.67 -9.60 6.28
N ARG A 51 2.76 -9.19 7.17
CA ARG A 51 1.87 -8.04 6.98
C ARG A 51 2.31 -6.89 7.87
N GLN A 52 2.39 -5.71 7.28
CA GLN A 52 2.71 -4.46 7.98
C GLN A 52 1.57 -3.47 7.79
N LEU A 53 1.13 -2.83 8.86
CA LEU A 53 0.19 -1.71 8.80
C LEU A 53 0.94 -0.46 8.30
N ILE A 54 0.42 0.18 7.27
CA ILE A 54 1.04 1.35 6.61
C ILE A 54 0.30 2.64 6.97
N SER A 55 -1.03 2.58 7.02
CA SER A 55 -1.88 3.71 7.45
C SER A 55 -1.86 3.83 8.97
N VAL A 56 -0.67 4.06 9.52
CA VAL A 56 -0.48 4.32 10.95
C VAL A 56 -0.61 5.80 11.26
N ASP A 57 -1.22 6.09 12.40
CA ASP A 57 -1.19 7.42 13.02
C ASP A 57 0.25 7.80 13.44
N ARG A 58 0.40 8.99 14.01
CA ARG A 58 1.69 9.49 14.52
C ARG A 58 2.29 8.68 15.67
N GLY A 59 1.47 7.97 16.43
CA GLY A 59 1.87 7.06 17.51
C GLY A 59 2.17 5.64 17.05
N GLY A 60 2.02 5.34 15.75
CA GLY A 60 2.18 3.98 15.20
C GLY A 60 0.93 3.10 15.36
N GLY A 61 -0.18 3.67 15.84
CA GLY A 61 -1.48 3.03 15.98
C GLY A 61 -2.31 3.06 14.70
N ARG A 62 -3.57 2.61 14.79
CA ARG A 62 -4.51 2.72 13.67
C ARG A 62 -5.02 4.14 13.60
N ASN A 63 -5.17 4.65 12.37
CA ASN A 63 -5.82 5.91 12.09
C ASN A 63 -7.33 5.88 12.44
N ASP A 64 -7.87 7.03 12.84
CA ASP A 64 -9.28 7.17 13.26
C ASP A 64 -10.26 7.04 12.08
N LEU A 65 -9.84 7.47 10.88
CA LEU A 65 -10.65 7.38 9.67
C LEU A 65 -10.07 6.41 8.64
N PRO A 66 -10.91 5.83 7.76
CA PRO A 66 -10.44 4.89 6.76
C PRO A 66 -9.33 5.45 5.86
N ALA A 67 -8.39 4.57 5.51
CA ALA A 67 -7.40 4.78 4.47
C ALA A 67 -7.64 3.80 3.30
N GLY A 68 -7.36 4.24 2.07
CA GLY A 68 -7.63 3.47 0.87
C GLY A 68 -6.73 3.78 -0.31
N HIS A 69 -7.06 3.16 -1.44
CA HIS A 69 -6.41 3.40 -2.74
C HIS A 69 -4.88 3.29 -2.73
N PRO A 70 -4.29 2.23 -2.13
CA PRO A 70 -2.85 2.18 -1.97
C PRO A 70 -2.13 1.88 -3.29
N SER A 71 -0.97 2.50 -3.46
CA SER A 71 -0.03 2.24 -4.54
C SER A 71 1.37 2.09 -3.96
N VAL A 72 2.11 1.08 -4.39
CA VAL A 72 3.48 0.82 -3.94
C VAL A 72 4.46 1.06 -5.08
N ASN A 73 5.61 1.66 -4.79
CA ASN A 73 6.68 1.82 -5.77
C ASN A 73 7.29 0.46 -6.18
N ALA A 74 8.04 0.45 -7.29
CA ALA A 74 8.61 -0.77 -7.86
C ALA A 74 9.47 -1.57 -6.87
N ASP A 75 10.18 -0.88 -5.98
CA ASP A 75 11.08 -1.47 -5.00
C ASP A 75 10.38 -1.88 -3.69
N GLY A 76 9.09 -1.57 -3.53
CA GLY A 76 8.34 -1.95 -2.32
C GLY A 76 8.69 -1.14 -1.06
N THR A 77 9.38 -0.01 -1.19
CA THR A 77 9.89 0.82 -0.09
C THR A 77 9.03 2.04 0.21
N VAL A 78 8.14 2.43 -0.70
CA VAL A 78 7.26 3.59 -0.54
C VAL A 78 5.84 3.20 -0.94
N VAL A 79 4.89 3.54 -0.07
CA VAL A 79 3.47 3.35 -0.30
C VAL A 79 2.76 4.70 -0.25
N ALA A 80 2.04 5.03 -1.32
CA ALA A 80 1.08 6.13 -1.35
C ALA A 80 -0.32 5.62 -1.02
N PHE A 81 -1.12 6.38 -0.28
CA PHE A 81 -2.52 6.05 0.02
C PHE A 81 -3.32 7.31 0.32
N GLU A 82 -4.64 7.19 0.23
CA GLU A 82 -5.59 8.27 0.50
C GLU A 82 -6.23 8.09 1.88
N SER A 83 -6.40 9.18 2.63
CA SER A 83 -7.18 9.18 3.87
C SER A 83 -7.66 10.59 4.21
N ALA A 84 -8.74 10.71 4.97
CA ALA A 84 -9.18 11.99 5.56
C ALA A 84 -8.86 12.07 7.06
N SER A 85 -8.00 11.18 7.57
CA SER A 85 -7.76 11.03 9.01
C SER A 85 -6.88 12.17 9.54
N PRO A 86 -7.35 12.93 10.54
CA PRO A 86 -6.63 14.07 11.10
C PRO A 86 -5.34 13.67 11.83
N ASP A 87 -5.24 12.41 12.26
CA ASP A 87 -4.15 11.92 13.11
C ASP A 87 -2.92 11.46 12.31
N LEU A 88 -2.99 11.55 10.98
CA LEU A 88 -1.85 11.31 10.09
C LEU A 88 -0.92 12.53 10.06
N VAL A 89 -1.48 13.75 10.03
CA VAL A 89 -0.76 15.02 10.03
C VAL A 89 -1.53 16.07 10.85
N GLU A 90 -0.84 16.73 11.77
CA GLU A 90 -1.39 17.80 12.61
C GLU A 90 -1.75 19.01 11.80
N GLY A 91 -2.93 19.54 12.10
CA GLY A 91 -3.53 20.64 11.36
C GLY A 91 -4.43 20.18 10.21
N ASP A 92 -4.39 18.90 9.81
CA ASP A 92 -5.34 18.35 8.86
C ASP A 92 -6.69 18.09 9.54
N THR A 93 -7.62 19.03 9.39
CA THR A 93 -8.93 18.99 10.07
C THR A 93 -10.10 19.28 9.12
N ASN A 94 -9.84 19.38 7.83
CA ASN A 94 -10.83 19.82 6.84
C ASN A 94 -11.80 18.69 6.42
N GLY A 95 -11.52 17.43 6.80
CA GLY A 95 -12.33 16.27 6.47
C GLY A 95 -12.29 15.87 4.99
N VAL A 96 -11.32 16.41 4.23
CA VAL A 96 -11.08 16.08 2.83
C VAL A 96 -10.01 14.98 2.76
N SER A 97 -10.14 14.07 1.81
CA SER A 97 -9.14 13.02 1.63
C SER A 97 -7.87 13.59 1.00
N ASP A 98 -6.76 13.44 1.71
CA ASP A 98 -5.42 13.78 1.25
C ASP A 98 -4.63 12.54 0.82
N VAL A 99 -3.60 12.75 0.00
CA VAL A 99 -2.67 11.69 -0.43
C VAL A 99 -1.43 11.72 0.46
N PHE A 100 -1.21 10.62 1.18
CA PHE A 100 -0.05 10.43 2.05
C PHE A 100 0.97 9.49 1.42
N LEU A 101 2.24 9.73 1.72
CA LEU A 101 3.37 8.85 1.38
C LEU A 101 3.99 8.30 2.66
N ARG A 102 4.21 6.98 2.70
CA ARG A 102 4.88 6.31 3.81
C ARG A 102 6.06 5.48 3.29
N THR A 103 7.22 5.71 3.89
CA THR A 103 8.41 4.87 3.67
C THR A 103 8.39 3.67 4.61
N VAL A 104 8.69 2.51 4.06
CA VAL A 104 8.71 1.21 4.73
C VAL A 104 10.18 0.89 5.05
N GLN A 105 10.48 0.76 6.35
CA GLN A 105 11.80 0.35 6.85
C GLN A 105 11.93 -1.18 6.91
#